data_AF-A0A258BV17-F1
#
_entry.id   AF-A0A258BV17-F1
#
_cell.length_a   1.000
_cell.length_b   1.000
_cell.length_c   1.000
_cell.angle_alpha   90.00
_cell.angle_beta   90.00
_cell.angle_gamma   90.00
#
_symmetry.space_group_name_H-M   'P 1'
#
loop_
_entity.id
_entity.type
_entity.pdbx_description
1 polymer ?
#
loop_
_entity_poly.entity_id
_entity_poly.type
_entity_poly.pdbx_seq_one_letter_code
_entity_poly.pdbx_strand_id
1 'polypeptide(L)'
;NTVYYVQSVVSASAFRITASPGGGMLTFTGSGSGTRYGYKGPITAYEAAGTLSGNVFGAMLPITATISIASPAVVTATGHSLVNGARVQLTTSGALPGGLAANTTYYVINAVTNMFNLAATHGGAAIGTYGGQSGSHVVREVVSVTVS
;
A
#
# COMPACT_ATOMS: atom_id res chain seq x y z
N ASN A 1 18.94 22.67 13.07
CA ASN A 1 18.26 22.54 11.76
C ASN A 1 16.92 23.25 11.86
N THR A 2 16.72 24.35 11.14
CA THR A 2 15.43 25.09 11.18
C THR A 2 14.43 24.40 10.25
N VAL A 3 13.25 24.08 10.77
CA VAL A 3 12.18 23.44 9.99
C VAL A 3 11.29 24.52 9.39
N TYR A 4 10.96 24.38 8.11
CA TYR A 4 10.01 25.21 7.38
C TYR A 4 8.91 24.33 6.78
N TYR A 5 7.75 24.91 6.54
CA TYR A 5 6.60 24.21 5.96
C TYR A 5 6.29 24.78 4.58
N VAL A 6 5.80 23.93 3.67
CA VAL A 6 5.31 24.38 2.36
C VAL A 6 4.00 25.13 2.60
N GLN A 7 3.94 26.38 2.17
CA GLN A 7 2.77 27.25 2.28
C GLN A 7 1.83 27.07 1.07
N SER A 8 2.40 27.02 -0.13
CA SER A 8 1.67 26.77 -1.37
C SER A 8 2.62 26.30 -2.47
N VAL A 9 2.11 25.46 -3.38
CA VAL A 9 2.80 25.11 -4.62
C VAL A 9 2.49 26.19 -5.65
N VAL A 10 3.52 26.77 -6.25
CA VAL A 10 3.41 27.87 -7.23
C VAL A 10 3.48 27.31 -8.66
N SER A 11 4.27 26.27 -8.87
CA SER A 11 4.38 25.53 -10.13
C SER A 11 4.95 24.14 -9.89
N ALA A 12 5.11 23.35 -10.96
CA ALA A 12 5.81 22.06 -10.91
C ALA A 12 7.24 22.13 -10.34
N SER A 13 7.85 23.32 -10.32
CA SER A 13 9.23 23.54 -9.88
C SER A 13 9.38 24.62 -8.81
N ALA A 14 8.29 25.15 -8.25
CA ALA A 14 8.36 26.24 -7.29
C ALA A 14 7.28 26.11 -6.21
N PHE A 15 7.63 26.43 -4.97
CA PHE A 15 6.74 26.51 -3.83
C PHE A 15 7.14 27.66 -2.91
N ARG A 16 6.17 28.15 -2.13
CA ARG A 16 6.38 29.14 -1.06
C ARG A 16 6.54 28.41 0.27
N ILE A 17 7.29 29.00 1.20
CA ILE A 17 7.51 28.43 2.54
C ILE A 17 7.02 29.37 3.65
N THR A 18 6.74 28.79 4.82
CA THR A 18 6.36 29.47 6.06
C THR A 18 7.15 28.89 7.25
N ALA A 19 7.31 29.68 8.32
CA ALA A 19 7.98 29.25 9.55
C ALA A 19 7.08 28.40 10.46
N SER A 20 5.76 28.48 10.29
CA SER A 20 4.77 27.74 11.07
C SER A 20 3.73 27.07 10.18
N PRO A 21 3.13 25.94 10.61
CA PRO A 21 2.03 25.32 9.88
C PRO A 21 0.88 26.33 9.67
N GLY A 22 0.41 26.48 8.43
CA GLY A 22 -0.65 27.44 8.08
C GLY A 22 -0.26 28.93 8.17
N GLY A 23 1.01 29.25 8.46
CA GLY A 23 1.48 30.63 8.59
C GLY A 23 1.62 31.39 7.27
N GLY A 24 1.87 32.71 7.37
CA GLY A 24 2.11 33.58 6.23
C GLY A 24 3.41 33.26 5.48
N MET A 25 3.48 33.66 4.21
CA MET A 25 4.68 33.45 3.37
C MET A 25 5.89 34.14 4.00
N LEU A 26 6.99 33.39 4.12
CA LEU A 26 8.28 33.97 4.45
C LEU A 26 8.77 34.84 3.30
N THR A 27 9.12 36.09 3.61
CA THR A 27 9.74 37.03 2.67
C THR A 27 11.24 37.09 2.98
N PHE A 28 12.07 36.82 1.98
CA PHE A 28 13.53 37.00 2.11
C PHE A 28 13.88 38.46 1.85
N THR A 29 14.43 39.17 2.84
CA THR A 29 14.74 40.61 2.76
C THR A 29 16.19 40.91 2.38
N GLY A 30 16.95 39.92 1.85
CA GLY A 30 18.35 40.09 1.49
C GLY A 30 18.71 39.41 0.17
N SER A 31 19.73 39.95 -0.52
CA SER A 31 20.34 39.32 -1.69
C SER A 31 21.16 38.10 -1.27
N GLY A 32 20.77 36.91 -1.70
CA GLY A 32 21.56 35.69 -1.55
C GLY A 32 21.88 35.10 -2.91
N SER A 33 23.13 34.69 -3.13
CA SER A 33 23.54 33.87 -4.27
C SER A 33 23.81 32.43 -3.82
N GLY A 34 23.79 31.48 -4.76
CA GLY A 34 24.13 30.08 -4.54
C GLY A 34 22.94 29.13 -4.39
N THR A 35 23.23 27.84 -4.62
CA THR A 35 22.26 26.73 -4.52
C THR A 35 22.08 26.34 -3.06
N ARG A 36 20.83 26.27 -2.57
CA ARG A 36 20.50 25.75 -1.24
C ARG A 36 19.80 24.40 -1.36
N TYR A 37 20.26 23.41 -0.60
CA TYR A 37 19.64 22.08 -0.55
C TYR A 37 18.65 22.00 0.62
N GLY A 38 17.45 21.52 0.35
CA GLY A 38 16.45 21.17 1.35
C GLY A 38 16.20 19.66 1.35
N TYR A 39 16.02 19.07 2.53
CA TYR A 39 15.67 17.65 2.67
C TYR A 39 14.24 17.56 3.18
N LYS A 40 13.40 16.79 2.47
CA LYS A 40 12.07 16.46 2.96
C LYS A 40 12.22 15.45 4.10
N GLY A 41 11.63 15.75 5.26
CA GLY A 41 11.49 14.75 6.32
C GLY A 41 10.69 13.52 5.82
N PRO A 42 10.82 12.36 6.49
CA PRO A 42 10.04 11.17 6.15
C PRO A 42 8.55 11.52 6.06
N ILE A 43 7.87 11.00 5.04
CA ILE A 43 6.40 11.10 4.95
C ILE A 43 5.84 10.26 6.10
N THR A 44 5.35 10.91 7.15
CA THR A 44 4.77 10.23 8.33
C THR A 44 3.25 10.14 8.27
N ALA A 45 2.59 10.84 7.35
CA ALA A 45 1.14 10.81 7.16
C ALA A 45 0.74 11.19 5.72
N TYR A 46 -0.44 10.73 5.30
CA TYR A 46 -1.11 11.14 4.07
C TYR A 46 -2.46 11.75 4.48
N GLU A 47 -2.73 12.98 4.04
CA GLU A 47 -4.06 13.59 4.13
C GLU A 47 -4.56 13.85 2.71
N ALA A 48 -5.75 13.34 2.38
CA ALA A 48 -6.39 13.60 1.10
C ALA A 48 -7.29 14.83 1.22
N ALA A 49 -7.23 15.74 0.25
CA ALA A 49 -8.14 16.89 0.16
C ALA A 49 -9.52 16.42 -0.36
N GLY A 50 -10.34 15.89 0.54
CA GLY A 50 -11.71 15.46 0.26
C GLY A 50 -12.03 14.07 0.81
N THR A 51 -13.32 13.73 0.82
CA THR A 51 -13.77 12.37 1.11
C THR A 51 -13.17 11.43 0.07
N LEU A 52 -12.29 10.54 0.50
CA LEU A 52 -11.94 9.37 -0.29
C LEU A 52 -13.24 8.62 -0.55
N SER A 53 -13.75 8.69 -1.79
CA SER A 53 -14.98 8.00 -2.17
C SER A 53 -14.74 6.50 -2.02
N GLY A 54 -15.36 5.90 -1.00
CA GLY A 54 -15.04 4.55 -0.56
C GLY A 54 -13.79 4.53 0.32
N ASN A 55 -13.83 3.75 1.40
CA ASN A 55 -12.65 3.43 2.20
C ASN A 55 -11.62 2.69 1.33
N VAL A 56 -10.79 3.41 0.57
CA VAL A 56 -9.69 2.82 -0.23
C VAL A 56 -8.66 2.11 0.66
N PHE A 57 -8.70 2.36 1.97
CA PHE A 57 -7.87 1.67 2.97
C PHE A 57 -8.61 0.55 3.73
N GLY A 58 -9.93 0.38 3.52
CA GLY A 58 -10.71 -0.67 4.20
C GLY A 58 -10.29 -2.08 3.76
N ALA A 59 -9.95 -2.24 2.48
CA ALA A 59 -9.40 -3.47 1.93
C ALA A 59 -7.88 -3.64 2.15
N MET A 60 -7.21 -2.58 2.63
CA MET A 60 -5.80 -2.62 3.05
C MET A 60 -5.60 -3.20 4.47
N LEU A 61 -6.71 -3.41 5.21
CA LEU A 61 -6.63 -4.06 6.52
C LEU A 61 -6.19 -5.52 6.35
N PRO A 62 -5.18 -5.98 7.11
CA PRO A 62 -4.82 -7.40 7.12
C PRO A 62 -6.00 -8.27 7.52
N ILE A 63 -6.25 -9.31 6.73
CA ILE A 63 -7.33 -10.27 6.97
C ILE A 63 -6.71 -11.64 7.23
N THR A 64 -7.10 -12.27 8.34
CA THR A 64 -6.71 -13.65 8.63
C THR A 64 -7.22 -14.56 7.53
N ALA A 65 -6.36 -15.43 7.02
CA ALA A 65 -6.68 -16.35 5.94
C ALA A 65 -6.28 -17.78 6.30
N THR A 66 -7.08 -18.74 5.85
CA THR A 66 -6.65 -20.14 5.72
C THR A 66 -6.36 -20.44 4.25
N ILE A 67 -5.38 -21.30 4.01
CA ILE A 67 -4.95 -21.67 2.66
C ILE A 67 -5.01 -23.19 2.59
N SER A 68 -5.71 -23.75 1.60
CA SER A 68 -5.73 -25.20 1.39
C SER A 68 -4.43 -25.68 0.75
N ILE A 69 -4.08 -26.95 0.96
CA ILE A 69 -3.03 -27.66 0.23
C ILE A 69 -3.72 -28.42 -0.91
N ALA A 70 -3.82 -27.80 -2.09
CA ALA A 70 -4.60 -28.32 -3.22
C ALA A 70 -4.13 -27.74 -4.55
N SER A 71 -4.59 -28.31 -5.66
CA SER A 71 -4.36 -27.79 -7.01
C SER A 71 -5.71 -27.60 -7.73
N PRO A 72 -6.27 -26.38 -7.80
CA PRO A 72 -5.73 -25.12 -7.27
C PRO A 72 -5.92 -24.93 -5.75
N ALA A 73 -5.09 -24.07 -5.16
CA ALA A 73 -5.21 -23.68 -3.76
C ALA A 73 -6.34 -22.67 -3.57
N VAL A 74 -7.14 -22.85 -2.53
CA VAL A 74 -8.20 -21.91 -2.14
C VAL A 74 -7.74 -21.12 -0.92
N VAL A 75 -7.84 -19.80 -1.00
CA VAL A 75 -7.63 -18.90 0.14
C VAL A 75 -9.01 -18.54 0.70
N THR A 76 -9.24 -18.85 1.96
CA THR A 76 -10.47 -18.50 2.67
C THR A 76 -10.17 -17.31 3.60
N ALA A 77 -10.81 -16.18 3.34
CA ALA A 77 -10.73 -14.97 4.15
C ALA A 77 -12.13 -14.32 4.21
N THR A 78 -12.82 -14.48 5.34
CA THR A 78 -14.22 -14.06 5.47
C THR A 78 -14.38 -12.56 5.31
N GLY A 79 -15.31 -12.14 4.44
CA GLY A 79 -15.62 -10.72 4.24
C GLY A 79 -14.49 -9.90 3.59
N HIS A 80 -13.64 -10.53 2.79
CA HIS A 80 -12.40 -9.91 2.31
C HIS A 80 -12.59 -8.68 1.41
N SER A 81 -13.74 -8.52 0.76
CA SER A 81 -14.05 -7.43 -0.19
C SER A 81 -13.08 -7.26 -1.39
N LEU A 82 -12.02 -8.08 -1.47
CA LEU A 82 -11.13 -8.19 -2.63
C LEU A 82 -11.88 -8.58 -3.91
N VAL A 83 -11.44 -8.01 -5.01
CA VAL A 83 -11.96 -8.25 -6.36
C VAL A 83 -10.92 -8.94 -7.24
N ASN A 84 -11.36 -9.59 -8.32
CA ASN A 84 -10.44 -10.17 -9.31
C ASN A 84 -9.51 -9.10 -9.90
N GLY A 85 -8.24 -9.43 -10.04
CA GLY A 85 -7.18 -8.51 -10.48
C GLY A 85 -6.53 -7.70 -9.35
N ALA A 86 -7.12 -7.67 -8.14
CA ALA A 86 -6.50 -7.03 -6.99
C ALA A 86 -5.13 -7.68 -6.68
N ARG A 87 -4.14 -6.85 -6.36
CA ARG A 87 -2.82 -7.31 -5.93
C ARG A 87 -2.85 -7.57 -4.44
N VAL A 88 -2.31 -8.69 -4.01
CA VAL A 88 -2.24 -9.05 -2.59
C VAL A 88 -0.89 -9.62 -2.23
N GLN A 89 -0.54 -9.55 -0.95
CA GLN A 89 0.61 -10.21 -0.36
C GLN A 89 0.18 -11.05 0.83
N LEU A 90 0.89 -12.16 1.04
CA LEU A 90 0.71 -13.03 2.20
C LEU A 90 1.79 -12.76 3.24
N THR A 91 1.41 -12.81 4.50
CA THR A 91 2.32 -12.83 5.65
C THR A 91 1.93 -13.97 6.58
N THR A 92 2.87 -14.47 7.37
CA THR A 92 2.58 -15.53 8.33
C THR A 92 3.49 -15.47 9.55
N SER A 93 3.02 -16.00 10.68
CA SER A 93 3.85 -16.25 11.87
C SER A 93 4.63 -17.57 11.83
N GLY A 94 4.44 -18.39 10.79
CA GLY A 94 5.06 -19.70 10.63
C GLY A 94 5.50 -19.95 9.18
N ALA A 95 5.16 -21.11 8.63
CA ALA A 95 5.45 -21.48 7.25
C ALA A 95 4.21 -21.40 6.37
N LEU A 96 4.31 -20.75 5.21
CA LEU A 96 3.30 -20.88 4.15
C LEU A 96 3.42 -22.23 3.43
N PRO A 97 2.33 -22.74 2.82
CA PRO A 97 2.42 -23.87 1.89
C PRO A 97 3.42 -23.61 0.77
N GLY A 98 4.05 -24.68 0.26
CA GLY A 98 4.84 -24.64 -0.96
C GLY A 98 4.02 -24.13 -2.15
N GLY A 99 4.68 -23.42 -3.07
CA GLY A 99 4.03 -22.68 -4.17
C GLY A 99 3.70 -21.23 -3.83
N LEU A 100 3.75 -20.84 -2.54
CA LEU A 100 3.55 -19.47 -2.07
C LEU A 100 4.73 -18.99 -1.23
N ALA A 101 5.01 -17.69 -1.28
CA ALA A 101 6.05 -17.04 -0.52
C ALA A 101 5.52 -15.75 0.13
N ALA A 102 6.00 -15.46 1.34
CA ALA A 102 5.60 -14.26 2.07
C ALA A 102 6.11 -13.00 1.34
N ASN A 103 5.39 -11.88 1.47
CA ASN A 103 5.72 -10.60 0.85
C ASN A 103 5.90 -10.63 -0.68
N THR A 104 5.44 -11.70 -1.33
CA THR A 104 5.41 -11.82 -2.79
C THR A 104 4.05 -11.34 -3.28
N THR A 105 4.03 -10.50 -4.31
CA THR A 105 2.79 -9.99 -4.89
C THR A 105 2.12 -11.06 -5.76
N TYR A 106 0.87 -11.36 -5.43
CA TYR A 106 -0.02 -12.23 -6.17
C TYR A 106 -1.25 -11.45 -6.66
N TYR A 107 -2.02 -12.06 -7.54
CA TYR A 107 -3.26 -11.49 -8.08
C TYR A 107 -4.45 -12.36 -7.70
N VAL A 108 -5.50 -11.72 -7.19
CA VAL A 108 -6.76 -12.37 -6.83
C VAL A 108 -7.49 -12.80 -8.10
N ILE A 109 -7.96 -14.05 -8.13
CA ILE A 109 -8.84 -14.58 -9.17
C ILE A 109 -9.96 -15.44 -8.55
N ASN A 110 -11.04 -15.67 -9.28
CA ASN A 110 -12.22 -16.42 -8.82
C ASN A 110 -12.77 -15.97 -7.45
N ALA A 111 -12.71 -14.68 -7.16
CA ALA A 111 -13.18 -14.12 -5.90
C ALA A 111 -14.70 -14.28 -5.74
N VAL A 112 -15.10 -14.80 -4.59
CA VAL A 112 -16.46 -14.84 -4.05
C VAL A 112 -16.45 -14.25 -2.64
N THR A 113 -17.57 -14.24 -1.92
CA THR A 113 -17.72 -13.50 -0.64
C THR A 113 -16.62 -13.78 0.41
N ASN A 114 -16.16 -15.03 0.50
CA ASN A 114 -15.25 -15.47 1.57
C ASN A 114 -14.02 -16.21 1.05
N MET A 115 -13.88 -16.36 -0.27
CA MET A 115 -12.87 -17.23 -0.86
C MET A 115 -12.39 -16.68 -2.21
N PHE A 116 -11.15 -17.00 -2.54
CA PHE A 116 -10.53 -16.70 -3.84
C PHE A 116 -9.37 -17.66 -4.11
N ASN A 117 -8.84 -17.64 -5.33
CA ASN A 117 -7.54 -18.24 -5.65
C ASN A 117 -6.50 -17.14 -5.93
N LEU A 118 -5.23 -17.52 -5.90
CA LEU A 118 -4.11 -16.64 -6.24
C LEU A 118 -3.51 -17.02 -7.58
N ALA A 119 -3.06 -16.02 -8.35
CA ALA A 119 -2.26 -16.17 -9.55
C ALA A 119 -0.93 -15.41 -9.41
N ALA A 120 0.12 -15.90 -10.07
CA ALA A 120 1.44 -15.25 -10.07
C ALA A 120 1.49 -13.99 -10.97
N THR A 121 0.60 -13.92 -11.95
CA THR A 121 0.47 -12.81 -12.90
C THR A 121 -0.98 -12.34 -12.99
N HIS A 122 -1.18 -11.10 -13.42
CA HIS A 122 -2.51 -10.52 -13.59
C HIS A 122 -3.30 -11.30 -14.65
N GLY A 123 -4.44 -11.89 -14.26
CA GLY A 123 -5.25 -12.75 -15.14
C GLY A 123 -4.63 -14.13 -15.42
N GLY A 124 -3.59 -14.53 -14.68
CA GLY A 124 -2.94 -15.83 -14.82
C GLY A 124 -3.74 -17.00 -14.25
N ALA A 125 -3.17 -18.20 -14.35
CA ALA A 125 -3.77 -19.42 -13.81
C ALA A 125 -3.67 -19.47 -12.27
N ALA A 126 -4.61 -20.20 -11.66
CA ALA A 126 -4.63 -20.44 -10.22
C ALA A 126 -3.42 -21.26 -9.78
N ILE A 127 -2.74 -20.80 -8.73
CA ILE A 127 -1.61 -21.46 -8.11
C ILE A 127 -2.12 -22.66 -7.29
N GLY A 128 -1.47 -23.81 -7.48
CA GLY A 128 -1.58 -24.95 -6.57
C GLY A 128 -0.55 -24.87 -5.44
N THR A 129 -0.89 -25.43 -4.29
CA THR A 129 -0.04 -25.49 -3.10
C THR A 129 0.28 -26.92 -2.71
N TYR A 130 1.42 -27.12 -2.06
CA TYR A 130 1.91 -28.44 -1.64
C TYR A 130 2.73 -28.35 -0.34
N GLY A 131 3.12 -29.48 0.23
CA GLY A 131 3.88 -29.52 1.48
C GLY A 131 3.01 -29.16 2.70
N GLY A 132 3.66 -28.76 3.80
CA GLY A 132 2.99 -28.37 5.04
C GLY A 132 2.90 -26.85 5.22
N GLN A 133 2.13 -26.42 6.22
CA GLN A 133 2.00 -25.02 6.64
C GLN A 133 1.86 -24.94 8.16
N SER A 134 2.15 -23.78 8.74
CA SER A 134 2.02 -23.53 10.17
C SER A 134 1.83 -22.05 10.49
N GLY A 135 1.35 -21.77 11.70
CA GLY A 135 1.12 -20.41 12.18
C GLY A 135 -0.16 -19.79 11.61
N SER A 136 -0.35 -18.50 11.91
CA SER A 136 -1.46 -17.72 11.36
C SER A 136 -1.02 -17.12 10.03
N HIS A 137 -1.87 -17.20 9.00
CA HIS A 137 -1.64 -16.54 7.72
C HIS A 137 -2.55 -15.34 7.59
N VAL A 138 -2.04 -14.30 6.94
CA VAL A 138 -2.72 -13.03 6.74
C VAL A 138 -2.54 -12.60 5.30
N VAL A 139 -3.63 -12.19 4.66
CA VAL A 139 -3.62 -11.54 3.35
C VAL A 139 -3.77 -10.03 3.52
N ARG A 140 -3.04 -9.26 2.69
CA ARG A 140 -3.09 -7.79 2.64
C ARG A 140 -3.19 -7.36 1.18
N GLU A 141 -4.10 -6.43 0.88
CA GLU A 141 -4.13 -5.78 -0.43
C GLU A 141 -2.92 -4.85 -0.61
N VAL A 142 -2.34 -4.85 -1.81
CA VAL A 142 -1.25 -3.96 -2.21
C VAL A 142 -1.81 -2.82 -3.05
N VAL A 143 -1.99 -1.67 -2.41
CA VAL A 143 -2.41 -0.43 -3.04
C VAL A 143 -1.17 0.38 -3.45
N SER A 144 -1.11 0.80 -4.71
CA SER A 144 -0.09 1.77 -5.14
C SER A 144 -0.65 3.18 -5.00
N VAL A 145 0.02 4.01 -4.20
CA VAL A 145 -0.28 5.44 -4.10
C VAL A 145 0.74 6.17 -4.95
N THR A 146 0.27 6.79 -6.04
CA THR A 146 1.10 7.73 -6.81
C THR A 146 0.87 9.12 -6.25
N VAL A 147 1.92 9.73 -5.70
CA VAL A 147 1.91 11.16 -5.36
C VAL A 147 2.43 11.89 -6.59
N SER A 148 1.54 12.63 -7.26
CA SER A 148 1.89 13.54 -8.36
C SER A 148 2.28 14.91 -7.83
#